data_AF-Q9XXB1-F1
#
_entry.id   AF-Q9XXB1-F1
#
_cell.length_a   1.000
_cell.length_b   1.000
_cell.length_c   1.000
_cell.angle_alpha   90.00
_cell.angle_beta   90.00
_cell.angle_gamma   90.00
#
_symmetry.space_group_name_H-M   'P 1'
#
loop_
_entity.id
_entity.type
_entity.pdbx_description
1 polymer ?
#
loop_
_entity_poly.entity_id
_entity_poly.type
_entity_poly.pdbx_seq_one_letter_code
_entity_poly.pdbx_strand_id
1 'polypeptide(L)'
;MEFVQLSLFLGFNGLFFVPISIIKMFENRYFVLFAMHTCWRYTRYPFLTLNYLMGILASTASYLEIPNQEYARTVTFKVYPRILLYDTAEHRIFILAIDFYSLIIRQSFFTALFLIELIVFVVLIRLNMKKALSGIRSSVSSKTLKMHKTFMTTLNIQVAVPIVFICIPSFASIAIPLINADNQGTNNLIYITLSTHGALSTLVMVYLQKSYRETVLQIVGCNRDVAERNVRIVIPVTS
;
A
#
# COMPACT_ATOMS: atom_id res chain seq x y z
N MET A 1 -4.77 -16.38 -24.47
CA MET A 1 -5.08 -16.84 -23.10
C MET A 1 -3.87 -16.66 -22.18
N GLU A 2 -2.68 -17.10 -22.60
CA GLU A 2 -1.44 -16.98 -21.80
C GLU A 2 -1.12 -15.54 -21.36
N PHE A 3 -1.25 -14.55 -22.26
CA PHE A 3 -1.02 -13.14 -21.91
C PHE A 3 -1.95 -12.65 -20.78
N VAL A 4 -3.23 -13.05 -20.80
CA VAL A 4 -4.22 -12.67 -19.78
C VAL A 4 -3.85 -13.33 -18.45
N GLN A 5 -3.48 -14.62 -18.47
CA GLN A 5 -3.03 -15.33 -17.27
C GLN A 5 -1.77 -14.71 -16.68
N LEU A 6 -0.78 -14.35 -17.50
CA LEU A 6 0.42 -13.65 -17.04
C LEU A 6 0.08 -12.29 -16.43
N SER A 7 -0.80 -11.53 -17.07
CA SER A 7 -1.25 -10.22 -16.59
C SER A 7 -1.98 -10.34 -15.24
N LEU A 8 -2.80 -11.37 -15.07
CA LEU A 8 -3.48 -11.66 -13.80
C LEU A 8 -2.49 -12.10 -12.70
N PHE A 9 -1.51 -12.92 -13.04
CA PHE A 9 -0.47 -13.31 -12.09
C PHE A 9 0.33 -12.09 -11.60
N LEU A 10 0.73 -11.20 -12.51
CA LEU A 10 1.38 -9.93 -12.17
C LEU A 10 0.46 -9.02 -11.35
N GLY A 11 -0.83 -8.96 -11.70
CA GLY A 11 -1.85 -8.21 -10.98
C GLY A 11 -2.01 -8.69 -9.52
N PHE A 12 -2.08 -10.01 -9.30
CA PHE A 12 -2.13 -10.57 -7.95
C PHE A 12 -0.86 -10.25 -7.15
N ASN A 13 0.32 -10.44 -7.73
CA ASN A 13 1.57 -10.07 -7.04
C ASN A 13 1.58 -8.59 -6.65
N GLY A 14 1.17 -7.69 -7.54
CA GLY A 14 1.02 -6.27 -7.25
C GLY A 14 0.06 -6.00 -6.08
N LEU A 15 -1.10 -6.67 -6.07
CA LEU A 15 -2.11 -6.55 -5.02
C LEU A 15 -1.55 -6.90 -3.63
N PHE A 16 -0.78 -7.99 -3.52
CA PHE A 16 -0.20 -8.41 -2.24
C PHE A 16 1.06 -7.62 -1.85
N PHE A 17 1.82 -7.09 -2.82
CA PHE A 17 3.05 -6.33 -2.54
C PHE A 17 2.82 -4.87 -2.15
N VAL A 18 1.69 -4.28 -2.54
CA VAL A 18 1.34 -2.90 -2.14
C VAL A 18 1.23 -2.78 -0.61
N PRO A 19 0.44 -3.59 0.11
CA PRO A 19 0.38 -3.58 1.57
C PRO A 19 1.77 -3.78 2.21
N ILE A 20 2.55 -4.75 1.74
CA ILE A 20 3.90 -5.03 2.27
C ILE A 20 4.82 -3.81 2.11
N SER A 21 4.74 -3.11 0.98
CA SER A 21 5.54 -1.91 0.72
C SER A 21 5.17 -0.77 1.67
N ILE A 22 3.88 -0.65 2.02
CA ILE A 22 3.39 0.32 3.00
C ILE A 22 3.89 -0.04 4.39
N ILE A 23 3.79 -1.31 4.80
CA ILE A 23 4.35 -1.79 6.08
C ILE A 23 5.84 -1.51 6.15
N LYS A 24 6.60 -1.85 5.11
CA LYS A 24 8.03 -1.56 5.01
C LYS A 24 8.32 -0.06 5.15
N MET A 25 7.51 0.82 4.58
CA MET A 25 7.66 2.26 4.76
C MET A 25 7.51 2.69 6.22
N PHE A 26 6.50 2.19 6.93
CA PHE A 26 6.28 2.52 8.35
C PHE A 26 7.30 1.85 9.27
N GLU A 27 7.60 0.57 9.06
CA GLU A 27 8.65 -0.19 9.75
C GLU A 27 9.99 0.53 9.62
N ASN A 28 10.37 0.98 8.42
CA ASN A 28 11.64 1.65 8.21
C ASN A 28 11.73 2.96 8.99
N ARG A 29 10.64 3.72 9.09
CA ARG A 29 10.60 4.93 9.94
C ARG A 29 10.76 4.60 11.40
N TYR A 30 10.07 3.55 11.88
CA TYR A 30 10.24 3.07 13.24
C TYR A 30 11.70 2.66 13.51
N PHE A 31 12.30 1.90 12.60
CA PHE A 31 13.68 1.45 12.69
C PHE A 31 14.66 2.63 12.80
N VAL A 32 14.61 3.57 11.85
CA VAL A 32 15.54 4.72 11.81
C VAL A 32 15.40 5.59 13.06
N LEU A 33 14.17 5.80 13.55
CA LEU A 33 13.94 6.71 14.68
C LEU A 33 14.18 6.09 16.05
N PHE A 34 13.91 4.79 16.22
CA PHE A 34 13.82 4.19 17.56
C PHE A 34 14.45 2.81 17.70
N ALA A 35 14.65 2.07 16.61
CA ALA A 35 15.03 0.66 16.67
C ALA A 35 16.41 0.35 16.07
N MET A 36 17.18 1.36 15.66
CA MET A 36 18.49 1.18 15.02
C MET A 36 19.50 0.44 15.92
N HIS A 37 19.42 0.68 17.23
CA HIS A 37 20.31 0.09 18.24
C HIS A 37 19.62 -1.00 19.08
N THR A 38 18.49 -1.54 18.62
CA THR A 38 17.77 -2.62 19.32
C THR A 38 17.93 -3.94 18.57
N CYS A 39 17.43 -5.03 19.16
CA CYS A 39 17.38 -6.34 18.49
C CYS A 39 16.60 -6.32 17.17
N TRP A 40 15.71 -5.32 16.97
CA TRP A 40 14.95 -5.13 15.75
C TRP A 40 15.83 -4.96 14.50
N ARG A 41 17.07 -4.47 14.69
CA ARG A 41 18.09 -4.40 13.63
C ARG A 41 18.30 -5.72 12.91
N TYR A 42 18.21 -6.84 13.63
CA TYR A 42 18.41 -8.18 13.06
C TYR A 42 17.08 -8.84 12.70
N THR A 43 16.04 -8.68 13.54
CA THR A 43 14.74 -9.35 13.31
C THR A 43 13.93 -8.74 12.17
N ARG A 44 14.23 -7.51 11.74
CA ARG A 44 13.52 -6.87 10.62
C ARG A 44 13.68 -7.61 9.29
N TYR A 45 14.84 -8.21 9.03
CA TYR A 45 15.09 -8.94 7.79
C TYR A 45 14.21 -10.19 7.66
N PRO A 46 14.22 -11.14 8.62
CA PRO A 46 13.31 -12.27 8.55
C PRO A 46 11.84 -11.84 8.58
N PHE A 47 11.48 -10.81 9.34
CA PHE A 47 10.12 -10.25 9.35
C PHE A 47 9.66 -9.79 7.94
N LEU A 48 10.49 -8.99 7.25
CA LEU A 48 10.18 -8.52 5.90
C LEU A 48 10.21 -9.66 4.88
N THR A 49 11.19 -10.57 4.97
CA THR A 49 11.28 -11.75 4.09
C THR A 49 10.03 -12.64 4.22
N LEU A 50 9.56 -12.91 5.44
CA LEU A 50 8.35 -13.68 5.67
C LEU A 50 7.12 -12.99 5.06
N ASN A 51 7.00 -11.68 5.19
CA ASN A 51 5.92 -10.91 4.55
C ASN A 51 5.91 -11.07 3.03
N TYR A 52 7.06 -10.92 2.37
CA TYR A 52 7.17 -11.13 0.93
C TYR A 52 6.87 -12.58 0.52
N LEU A 53 7.37 -13.57 1.26
CA LEU A 53 7.09 -14.98 0.99
C LEU A 53 5.59 -15.28 1.13
N MET A 54 4.92 -14.77 2.17
CA MET A 54 3.47 -14.91 2.33
C MET A 54 2.71 -14.26 1.17
N GLY A 55 3.14 -13.08 0.72
CA GLY A 55 2.54 -12.41 -0.43
C GLY A 55 2.69 -13.20 -1.74
N ILE A 56 3.87 -13.79 -1.98
CA ILE A 56 4.12 -14.65 -3.15
C ILE A 56 3.26 -15.91 -3.07
N LEU A 57 3.27 -16.60 -1.93
CA LEU A 57 2.47 -17.82 -1.73
C LEU A 57 0.97 -17.55 -1.90
N ALA A 58 0.48 -16.42 -1.38
CA ALA A 58 -0.90 -16.01 -1.56
C ALA A 58 -1.24 -15.70 -3.02
N SER A 59 -0.33 -15.02 -3.75
CA SER A 59 -0.48 -14.72 -5.18
C SER A 59 -0.50 -16.00 -6.01
N THR A 60 0.41 -16.93 -5.75
CA THR A 60 0.49 -18.22 -6.43
C THR A 60 -0.76 -19.06 -6.15
N ALA A 61 -1.23 -19.11 -4.90
CA ALA A 61 -2.45 -19.82 -4.56
C ALA A 61 -3.69 -19.22 -5.29
N SER A 62 -3.80 -17.89 -5.34
CA SER A 62 -4.86 -17.22 -6.13
C SER A 62 -4.79 -17.54 -7.61
N TYR A 63 -3.58 -17.62 -8.17
CA TYR A 63 -3.39 -17.93 -9.58
C TYR A 63 -3.75 -19.39 -9.91
N LEU A 64 -3.38 -20.34 -9.05
CA LEU A 64 -3.67 -21.76 -9.25
C LEU A 64 -5.17 -22.09 -9.12
N GLU A 65 -5.94 -21.27 -8.41
CA GLU A 65 -7.39 -21.39 -8.27
C GLU A 65 -8.17 -20.87 -9.49
N ILE A 66 -7.50 -20.22 -10.45
CA ILE A 66 -8.15 -19.76 -11.68
C ILE A 66 -8.69 -20.97 -12.45
N PRO A 67 -10.00 -21.05 -12.69
CA PRO A 67 -10.60 -22.22 -13.31
C PRO A 67 -10.29 -22.28 -14.82
N ASN A 68 -10.42 -23.48 -15.39
CA ASN A 68 -10.43 -23.64 -16.84
C ASN A 68 -11.55 -22.77 -17.44
N GLN A 69 -11.18 -21.89 -18.38
CA GLN A 69 -12.07 -20.85 -18.86
C GLN A 69 -13.23 -21.39 -19.70
N GLU A 70 -13.05 -22.50 -20.42
CA GLU A 70 -14.15 -23.12 -21.19
C GLU A 70 -15.23 -23.63 -20.24
N TYR A 71 -14.81 -24.43 -19.25
CA TYR A 71 -15.71 -24.95 -18.22
C TYR A 71 -16.37 -23.84 -17.41
N ALA A 72 -15.58 -22.88 -16.91
CA ALA A 72 -16.08 -21.79 -16.08
C ALA A 72 -17.14 -20.95 -16.81
N ARG A 73 -16.89 -20.63 -18.09
CA ARG A 73 -17.83 -19.86 -18.91
C ARG A 73 -19.15 -20.60 -19.12
N THR A 74 -19.10 -21.89 -19.42
CA THR A 74 -20.32 -22.70 -19.55
C THR A 74 -21.15 -22.70 -18.27
N VAL A 75 -20.53 -22.82 -17.09
CA VAL A 75 -21.25 -22.81 -15.81
C VAL A 75 -21.80 -21.42 -15.51
N THR A 76 -20.97 -20.37 -15.57
CA THR A 76 -21.39 -19.01 -15.22
C THR A 76 -22.45 -18.47 -16.16
N PHE A 77 -22.39 -18.73 -17.47
CA PHE A 77 -23.41 -18.29 -18.42
C PHE A 77 -24.74 -19.03 -18.28
N LYS A 78 -24.74 -20.26 -17.74
CA LYS A 78 -25.98 -20.95 -17.36
C LYS A 78 -26.65 -20.30 -16.15
N VAL A 79 -25.86 -19.88 -15.16
CA VAL A 79 -26.36 -19.24 -13.94
C VAL A 79 -26.78 -17.79 -14.19
N TYR A 80 -26.00 -17.05 -14.98
CA TYR A 80 -26.22 -15.64 -15.27
C TYR A 80 -26.36 -15.39 -16.78
N PRO A 81 -27.44 -15.84 -17.43
CA PRO A 81 -27.57 -15.75 -18.89
C PRO A 81 -27.52 -14.31 -19.41
N ARG A 82 -27.91 -13.32 -18.59
CA ARG A 82 -27.86 -11.89 -18.97
C ARG A 82 -26.45 -11.38 -19.26
N ILE A 83 -25.40 -11.97 -18.68
CA ILE A 83 -24.04 -11.48 -18.91
C ILE A 83 -23.52 -11.83 -20.30
N LEU A 84 -24.15 -12.78 -20.99
CA LEU A 84 -23.83 -13.13 -22.39
C LEU A 84 -23.94 -11.92 -23.32
N LEU A 85 -24.79 -10.94 -22.99
CA LEU A 85 -24.91 -9.68 -23.75
C LEU A 85 -23.60 -8.88 -23.78
N TYR A 86 -22.73 -9.06 -22.79
CA TYR A 86 -21.45 -8.38 -22.68
C TYR A 86 -20.27 -9.25 -23.15
N ASP A 87 -20.51 -10.52 -23.50
CA ASP A 87 -19.48 -11.41 -24.03
C ASP A 87 -19.41 -11.28 -25.55
N THR A 88 -18.32 -10.70 -26.06
CA THR A 88 -18.10 -10.53 -27.50
C THR A 88 -16.90 -11.35 -27.97
N ALA A 89 -16.81 -11.60 -29.28
CA ALA A 89 -15.67 -12.32 -29.86
C ALA A 89 -14.33 -11.62 -29.59
N GLU A 90 -14.34 -10.28 -29.55
CA GLU A 90 -13.19 -9.42 -29.28
C GLU A 90 -12.91 -9.28 -27.77
N HIS A 91 -13.96 -9.17 -26.96
CA HIS A 91 -13.87 -8.95 -25.51
C HIS A 91 -14.56 -10.09 -24.76
N ARG A 92 -13.88 -11.23 -24.70
CA ARG A 92 -14.35 -12.39 -23.96
C ARG A 92 -14.29 -12.14 -22.46
N ILE A 93 -15.40 -12.35 -21.76
CA ILE A 93 -15.45 -12.28 -20.29
C ILE A 93 -14.53 -13.35 -19.70
N PHE A 94 -13.62 -12.91 -18.82
CA PHE A 94 -12.74 -13.79 -18.06
C PHE A 94 -13.36 -14.07 -16.68
N ILE A 95 -13.44 -15.36 -16.32
CA ILE A 95 -14.00 -15.77 -15.03
C ILE A 95 -12.86 -16.06 -14.07
N LEU A 96 -12.76 -15.21 -13.05
CA LEU A 96 -11.69 -15.28 -12.05
C LEU A 96 -11.84 -16.50 -11.13
N ALA A 97 -13.05 -16.76 -10.67
CA ALA A 97 -13.39 -17.88 -9.81
C ALA A 97 -14.86 -18.28 -10.00
N ILE A 98 -15.16 -19.57 -9.84
CA ILE A 98 -16.54 -20.07 -9.75
C ILE A 98 -17.00 -20.02 -8.29
N ASP A 99 -16.11 -20.36 -7.36
CA ASP A 99 -16.30 -20.22 -5.92
C ASP A 99 -15.31 -19.18 -5.37
N PHE A 100 -15.85 -18.11 -4.79
CA PHE A 100 -15.06 -17.02 -4.22
C PHE A 100 -14.62 -17.29 -2.77
N TYR A 101 -15.09 -18.36 -2.13
CA TYR A 101 -14.86 -18.62 -0.70
C TYR A 101 -13.37 -18.65 -0.32
N SER A 102 -12.56 -19.43 -1.05
CA SER A 102 -11.11 -19.52 -0.82
C SER A 102 -10.41 -18.17 -1.02
N LEU A 103 -10.80 -17.41 -2.05
CA LEU A 103 -10.26 -16.09 -2.33
C LEU A 103 -10.60 -15.10 -1.21
N ILE A 104 -11.85 -15.10 -0.72
CA ILE A 104 -12.32 -14.25 0.37
C ILE A 104 -11.60 -14.57 1.66
N ILE A 105 -11.41 -15.85 2.03
CA ILE A 105 -10.66 -16.24 3.22
C ILE A 105 -9.22 -15.74 3.15
N ARG A 106 -8.53 -16.01 2.04
CA ARG A 106 -7.13 -15.60 1.85
C ARG A 106 -6.98 -14.09 1.90
N GLN A 107 -7.87 -13.36 1.23
CA GLN A 107 -7.88 -11.89 1.26
C GLN A 107 -8.18 -11.35 2.66
N SER A 108 -9.12 -11.96 3.40
CA SER A 108 -9.47 -11.57 4.77
C SER A 108 -8.29 -11.75 5.72
N PHE A 109 -7.61 -12.89 5.64
CA PHE A 109 -6.39 -13.16 6.41
C PHE A 109 -5.31 -12.11 6.14
N PHE A 110 -5.01 -11.84 4.86
CA PHE A 110 -3.96 -10.89 4.50
C PHE A 110 -4.32 -9.45 4.85
N THR A 111 -5.60 -9.07 4.73
CA THR A 111 -6.09 -7.74 5.14
C THR A 111 -5.99 -7.56 6.66
N ALA A 112 -6.35 -8.59 7.43
CA ALA A 112 -6.22 -8.57 8.88
C ALA A 112 -4.74 -8.46 9.31
N LEU A 113 -3.85 -9.24 8.70
CA LEU A 113 -2.41 -9.17 8.95
C LEU A 113 -1.86 -7.77 8.67
N PHE A 114 -2.17 -7.22 7.50
CA PHE A 114 -1.77 -5.85 7.13
C PHE A 114 -2.25 -4.81 8.15
N LEU A 115 -3.51 -4.87 8.57
CA LEU A 115 -4.06 -3.94 9.57
C LEU A 115 -3.35 -4.06 10.91
N ILE A 116 -3.10 -5.29 11.38
CA ILE A 116 -2.38 -5.53 12.63
C ILE A 116 -0.97 -4.93 12.55
N GLU A 117 -0.21 -5.24 11.50
CA GLU A 117 1.16 -4.73 11.34
C GLU A 117 1.19 -3.20 11.23
N LEU A 118 0.26 -2.61 10.45
CA LEU A 118 0.15 -1.17 10.31
C LEU A 118 -0.14 -0.51 11.66
N ILE A 119 -1.11 -1.03 12.42
CA ILE A 119 -1.45 -0.52 13.75
C ILE A 119 -0.25 -0.65 14.68
N VAL A 120 0.43 -1.81 14.70
CA VAL A 120 1.61 -2.04 15.54
C VAL A 120 2.69 -1.00 15.27
N PHE A 121 3.10 -0.78 14.01
CA PHE A 121 4.15 0.21 13.72
C PHE A 121 3.70 1.64 14.02
N VAL A 122 2.44 2.00 13.73
CA VAL A 122 1.92 3.33 14.03
C VAL A 122 1.89 3.57 15.55
N VAL A 123 1.42 2.60 16.33
CA VAL A 123 1.39 2.68 17.80
C VAL A 123 2.81 2.74 18.36
N LEU A 124 3.73 1.89 17.89
CA LEU A 124 5.13 1.91 18.30
C LEU A 124 5.78 3.27 18.04
N ILE A 125 5.59 3.85 16.85
CA ILE A 125 6.11 5.19 16.53
C ILE A 125 5.52 6.24 17.46
N ARG A 126 4.20 6.23 17.70
CA ARG A 126 3.54 7.22 18.56
C ARG A 126 3.99 7.12 20.02
N LEU A 127 4.04 5.91 20.57
CA LEU A 127 4.43 5.68 21.96
C LEU A 127 5.91 6.05 22.20
N ASN A 128 6.81 5.63 21.30
CA ASN A 128 8.24 5.97 21.41
C ASN A 128 8.48 7.46 21.20
N MET A 129 7.79 8.10 20.26
CA MET A 129 7.89 9.55 20.08
C MET A 129 7.40 10.31 21.32
N LYS A 130 6.27 9.89 21.91
CA LYS A 130 5.74 10.52 23.13
C LYS A 130 6.74 10.37 24.29
N LYS A 131 7.29 9.16 24.49
CA LYS A 131 8.28 8.88 25.53
C LYS A 131 9.57 9.69 25.34
N ALA A 132 10.08 9.74 24.11
CA ALA A 132 11.26 10.52 23.77
C ALA A 132 11.03 12.01 24.07
N LEU A 133 9.89 12.55 23.66
CA LEU A 133 9.58 13.96 23.86
C LEU A 133 9.26 14.31 25.32
N SER A 134 8.62 13.41 26.09
CA SER A 134 8.29 13.68 27.49
C SER A 134 9.52 13.85 28.38
N GLY A 135 10.60 13.13 28.09
CA GLY A 135 11.84 13.21 28.86
C GLY A 135 12.64 14.50 28.65
N ILE A 136 12.48 15.16 27.50
CA ILE A 136 13.27 16.35 27.11
C ILE A 136 12.41 17.56 26.80
N ARG A 137 11.11 17.53 27.17
CA ARG A 137 10.14 18.55 26.73
C ARG A 137 10.52 19.97 27.13
N SER A 138 11.15 20.13 28.29
CA SER A 138 11.61 21.43 28.80
C SER A 138 12.93 21.90 28.20
N SER A 139 13.76 20.98 27.70
CA SER A 139 15.09 21.28 27.14
C SER A 139 15.13 21.34 25.61
N VAL A 140 14.10 20.83 24.93
CA VAL A 140 14.02 20.82 23.47
C VAL A 140 13.71 22.21 22.92
N SER A 141 14.41 22.61 21.85
CA SER A 141 14.14 23.89 21.18
C SER A 141 12.71 23.94 20.60
N SER A 142 12.13 25.13 20.52
CA SER A 142 10.83 25.36 19.89
C SER A 142 10.80 24.90 18.43
N LYS A 143 11.93 25.04 17.72
CA LYS A 143 12.11 24.57 16.34
C LYS A 143 12.02 23.05 16.23
N THR A 144 12.74 22.32 17.08
CA THR A 144 12.71 20.85 17.11
C THR A 144 11.33 20.32 17.52
N LEU A 145 10.70 20.94 18.51
CA LEU A 145 9.33 20.59 18.92
C LEU A 145 8.33 20.79 17.76
N LYS A 146 8.45 21.87 16.99
CA LYS A 146 7.64 22.12 15.80
C LYS A 146 7.85 21.02 14.76
N MET A 147 9.10 20.61 14.51
CA MET A 147 9.43 19.54 13.57
C MET A 147 8.77 18.21 13.95
N HIS A 148 8.82 17.81 15.22
CA HIS A 148 8.14 16.59 15.69
C HIS A 148 6.62 16.66 15.53
N LYS A 149 6.01 17.80 15.86
CA LYS A 149 4.57 18.00 15.66
C LYS A 149 4.18 17.87 14.18
N THR A 150 4.92 18.54 13.29
CA THR A 150 4.70 18.41 11.84
C THR A 150 4.87 16.97 11.37
N PHE A 151 5.92 16.27 11.81
CA PHE A 151 6.14 14.87 11.46
C PHE A 151 4.97 13.97 11.90
N MET A 152 4.44 14.15 13.12
CA MET A 152 3.27 13.40 13.59
C MET A 152 2.01 13.71 12.76
N THR A 153 1.78 14.97 12.40
CA THR A 153 0.67 15.35 11.51
C THR A 153 0.82 14.69 10.13
N THR A 154 2.01 14.74 9.54
CA THR A 154 2.31 14.08 8.26
C THR A 154 2.09 12.58 8.33
N LEU A 155 2.56 11.94 9.41
CA LEU A 155 2.37 10.51 9.64
C LEU A 155 0.88 10.16 9.69
N ASN A 156 0.07 10.93 10.42
CA ASN A 156 -1.38 10.68 10.51
C ASN A 156 -2.06 10.73 9.15
N ILE A 157 -1.71 11.72 8.30
CA ILE A 157 -2.26 11.81 6.95
C ILE A 157 -1.82 10.60 6.11
N GLN A 158 -0.54 10.21 6.20
CA GLN A 158 -0.02 9.07 5.45
C GLN A 158 -0.59 7.72 5.90
N VAL A 159 -1.03 7.59 7.16
CA VAL A 159 -1.78 6.40 7.62
C VAL A 159 -3.22 6.45 7.14
N ALA A 160 -3.84 7.63 7.07
CA ALA A 160 -5.22 7.76 6.60
C ALA A 160 -5.39 7.30 5.14
N VAL A 161 -4.40 7.53 4.27
CA VAL A 161 -4.44 7.13 2.85
C VAL A 161 -4.68 5.62 2.67
N PRO A 162 -3.84 4.69 3.20
CA PRO A 162 -4.11 3.26 3.07
C PRO A 162 -5.36 2.80 3.83
N ILE A 163 -5.75 3.46 4.92
CA ILE A 163 -7.02 3.13 5.59
C ILE A 163 -8.20 3.39 4.65
N VAL A 164 -8.26 4.57 4.03
CA VAL A 164 -9.37 4.97 3.17
C VAL A 164 -9.36 4.25 1.82
N PHE A 165 -8.20 4.08 1.21
CA PHE A 165 -8.10 3.57 -0.17
C PHE A 165 -7.73 2.09 -0.28
N ILE A 166 -7.31 1.44 0.82
CA ILE A 166 -7.03 -0.01 0.82
C ILE A 166 -7.95 -0.74 1.81
N CYS A 167 -7.98 -0.31 3.07
CA CYS A 167 -8.69 -1.06 4.10
C CYS A 167 -10.20 -1.01 3.90
N ILE A 168 -10.78 0.18 3.70
CA ILE A 168 -12.22 0.32 3.44
C ILE A 168 -12.64 -0.46 2.18
N PRO A 169 -11.98 -0.30 1.01
CA PRO A 169 -12.29 -1.11 -0.17
C PRO A 169 -12.12 -2.62 0.05
N SER A 170 -11.08 -3.06 0.78
CA SER A 170 -10.90 -4.47 1.09
C SER A 170 -12.04 -5.02 1.96
N PHE A 171 -12.42 -4.30 3.02
CA PHE A 171 -13.58 -4.67 3.82
C PHE A 171 -14.87 -4.70 3.02
N ALA A 172 -15.09 -3.73 2.13
CA ALA A 172 -16.26 -3.71 1.26
C ALA A 172 -16.28 -4.93 0.33
N SER A 173 -15.13 -5.29 -0.27
CA SER A 173 -15.01 -6.46 -1.15
C SER A 173 -15.25 -7.80 -0.44
N ILE A 174 -15.07 -7.84 0.88
CA ILE A 174 -15.39 -9.01 1.72
C ILE A 174 -16.86 -8.99 2.15
N ALA A 175 -17.37 -7.83 2.59
CA ALA A 175 -18.69 -7.71 3.20
C ALA A 175 -19.85 -7.74 2.18
N ILE A 176 -19.68 -7.13 1.02
CA ILE A 176 -20.75 -7.00 0.01
C ILE A 176 -21.19 -8.38 -0.53
N PRO A 177 -20.28 -9.30 -0.90
CA PRO A 177 -20.69 -10.65 -1.30
C PRO A 177 -21.41 -11.41 -0.18
N LEU A 178 -21.04 -11.20 1.09
CA LEU A 178 -21.68 -11.89 2.23
C LEU A 178 -23.16 -11.49 2.42
N ILE A 179 -23.57 -10.33 1.91
CA ILE A 179 -24.97 -9.86 1.94
C ILE A 179 -25.67 -10.02 0.58
N ASN A 180 -25.07 -10.73 -0.39
CA ASN A 180 -25.59 -10.93 -1.75
C ASN A 180 -25.95 -9.63 -2.48
N ALA A 181 -25.24 -8.53 -2.18
CA ALA A 181 -25.40 -7.24 -2.85
C ALA A 181 -24.29 -6.98 -3.88
N ASP A 182 -23.51 -8.02 -4.21
CA ASP A 182 -22.42 -7.94 -5.16
C ASP A 182 -22.96 -7.69 -6.57
N ASN A 183 -22.39 -6.68 -7.21
CA ASN A 183 -22.64 -6.39 -8.60
C ASN A 183 -21.35 -5.87 -9.24
N GLN A 184 -21.26 -6.00 -10.56
CA GLN A 184 -20.06 -5.64 -11.31
C GLN A 184 -19.69 -4.15 -11.15
N GLY A 185 -20.69 -3.26 -11.07
CA GLY A 185 -20.46 -1.83 -10.91
C GLY A 185 -19.76 -1.51 -9.58
N THR A 186 -20.23 -2.08 -8.48
CA THR A 186 -19.63 -1.92 -7.16
C THR A 186 -18.22 -2.50 -7.09
N ASN A 187 -18.00 -3.70 -7.66
CA ASN A 187 -16.67 -4.30 -7.72
C ASN A 187 -15.70 -3.43 -8.53
N ASN A 188 -16.12 -2.88 -9.66
CA ASN A 188 -15.30 -1.98 -10.47
C ASN A 188 -14.90 -0.71 -9.68
N LEU A 189 -15.83 -0.11 -8.94
CA LEU A 189 -15.54 1.05 -8.10
C LEU A 189 -14.50 0.73 -7.02
N ILE A 190 -14.63 -0.42 -6.35
CA ILE A 190 -13.66 -0.91 -5.35
C ILE A 190 -12.25 -0.99 -5.96
N TYR A 191 -12.10 -1.62 -7.12
CA TYR A 191 -10.80 -1.77 -7.77
C TYR A 191 -10.22 -0.44 -8.28
N ILE A 192 -11.05 0.48 -8.78
CA ILE A 192 -10.61 1.82 -9.16
C ILE A 192 -10.09 2.58 -7.93
N THR A 193 -10.83 2.57 -6.82
CA THR A 193 -10.38 3.19 -5.57
C THR A 193 -9.06 2.58 -5.10
N LEU A 194 -8.93 1.26 -5.12
CA LEU A 194 -7.70 0.58 -4.73
C LEU A 194 -6.51 0.94 -5.62
N SER A 195 -6.72 1.02 -6.94
CA SER A 195 -5.67 1.35 -7.91
C SER A 195 -5.16 2.78 -7.75
N THR A 196 -6.04 3.74 -7.46
CA THR A 196 -5.66 5.15 -7.27
C THR A 196 -4.81 5.41 -6.03
N HIS A 197 -4.79 4.49 -5.05
CA HIS A 197 -3.99 4.61 -3.83
C HIS A 197 -2.51 4.93 -4.11
N GLY A 198 -1.88 4.23 -5.07
CA GLY A 198 -0.44 4.35 -5.31
C GLY A 198 -0.02 5.75 -5.74
N ALA A 199 -0.76 6.34 -6.68
CA ALA A 199 -0.55 7.71 -7.12
C ALA A 199 -0.79 8.70 -5.98
N LEU A 200 -1.91 8.55 -5.26
CA LEU A 200 -2.25 9.45 -4.16
C LEU A 200 -1.22 9.40 -3.01
N SER A 201 -0.79 8.21 -2.60
CA SER A 201 0.23 8.02 -1.57
C SER A 201 1.55 8.71 -1.95
N THR A 202 1.95 8.60 -3.21
CA THR A 202 3.16 9.27 -3.73
C THR A 202 3.01 10.78 -3.70
N LEU A 203 1.89 11.33 -4.18
CA LEU A 203 1.60 12.76 -4.15
C LEU A 203 1.59 13.30 -2.71
N VAL A 204 0.94 12.60 -1.79
CA VAL A 204 0.88 12.95 -0.36
C VAL A 204 2.28 12.93 0.25
N MET A 205 3.12 11.94 -0.08
CA MET A 205 4.49 11.88 0.39
C MET A 205 5.31 13.08 -0.10
N VAL A 206 5.29 13.38 -1.41
CA VAL A 206 6.01 14.51 -1.99
C VAL A 206 5.52 15.83 -1.38
N TYR A 207 4.21 16.02 -1.26
CA TYR A 207 3.63 17.25 -0.75
C TYR A 207 3.97 17.50 0.72
N LEU A 208 3.83 16.48 1.58
CA LEU A 208 3.98 16.64 3.02
C LEU A 208 5.43 16.60 3.50
N GLN A 209 6.32 15.87 2.81
CA GLN A 209 7.71 15.74 3.23
C GLN A 209 8.54 16.85 2.59
N LYS A 210 8.98 17.80 3.42
CA LYS A 210 9.75 18.98 2.99
C LYS A 210 10.91 18.62 2.05
N SER A 211 11.71 17.63 2.42
CA SER A 211 12.86 17.18 1.62
C SER A 211 12.45 16.70 0.23
N TYR A 212 11.39 15.91 0.13
CA TYR A 212 10.89 15.41 -1.15
C TYR A 212 10.35 16.54 -2.03
N ARG A 213 9.57 17.46 -1.44
CA ARG A 213 9.06 18.64 -2.15
C ARG A 213 10.20 19.49 -2.71
N GLU A 214 11.22 19.77 -1.90
CA GLU A 214 12.38 20.57 -2.30
C GLU A 214 13.14 19.89 -3.45
N THR A 215 13.39 18.58 -3.37
CA THR A 215 14.04 17.83 -4.44
C THR A 215 13.22 17.84 -5.74
N VAL A 216 11.90 17.62 -5.67
CA VAL A 216 11.05 17.65 -6.86
C VAL A 216 11.03 19.04 -7.50
N LEU A 217 10.93 20.11 -6.70
CA LEU A 217 10.97 21.49 -7.20
C LEU A 217 12.33 21.85 -7.84
N GLN A 218 13.43 21.28 -7.35
CA GLN A 218 14.75 21.42 -7.96
C GLN A 218 14.83 20.70 -9.30
N ILE A 219 14.33 19.47 -9.40
CA ILE A 219 14.34 18.67 -10.64
C ILE A 219 13.46 19.32 -11.72
N VAL A 220 12.26 19.79 -11.37
CA VAL A 220 11.32 20.44 -12.30
C VAL A 220 11.79 21.83 -12.74
N GLY A 221 12.83 22.38 -12.09
CA GLY A 221 13.48 23.62 -12.52
C GLY A 221 12.95 24.90 -11.85
N CYS A 222 12.03 24.81 -10.90
CA CYS A 222 11.47 25.98 -10.21
C CYS A 222 12.41 26.63 -9.19
N ASN A 223 13.53 25.99 -8.81
CA ASN A 223 14.43 26.47 -7.75
C ASN A 223 15.93 26.20 -8.02
N ARG A 224 16.38 26.24 -9.29
CA ARG A 224 17.81 26.02 -9.65
C ARG A 224 18.74 26.98 -8.91
N ASP A 225 18.39 28.26 -8.79
CA ASP A 225 19.25 29.28 -8.19
C ASP A 225 19.58 29.03 -6.70
N VAL A 226 18.65 28.46 -5.93
CA VAL A 226 18.86 28.15 -4.51
C VAL A 226 19.74 26.92 -4.33
N ALA A 227 19.57 25.91 -5.20
CA ALA A 227 20.42 24.71 -5.19
C ALA A 227 21.88 25.07 -5.54
N GLU A 228 22.09 25.87 -6.59
CA GLU A 228 23.42 26.34 -6.96
C GLU A 228 24.06 27.22 -5.87
N ARG A 229 23.27 28.05 -5.17
CA ARG A 229 23.77 28.85 -4.04
C ARG A 229 24.19 27.96 -2.86
N ASN A 230 23.41 26.95 -2.48
CA ASN A 230 23.77 26.03 -1.40
C ASN A 230 25.02 25.21 -1.74
N VAL A 231 25.13 24.73 -2.98
CA VAL A 231 26.35 24.04 -3.45
C VAL A 231 27.56 24.98 -3.41
N ARG A 232 27.42 26.23 -3.85
CA ARG A 232 28.48 27.26 -3.76
C ARG A 232 28.89 27.61 -2.32
N ILE A 233 28.02 27.45 -1.32
CA ILE A 233 28.37 27.66 0.09
C ILE A 233 29.13 26.46 0.65
N VAL A 234 28.81 25.25 0.19
CA VAL A 234 29.46 24.00 0.65
C VAL A 234 30.83 23.79 -0.02
N ILE A 235 30.99 24.20 -1.28
CA ILE A 235 32.30 24.23 -1.94
C ILE A 235 32.98 25.54 -1.49
N PRO A 236 34.02 25.51 -0.64
CA PRO A 236 34.72 26.73 -0.30
C PRO A 236 35.24 27.38 -1.58
N VAL A 237 34.96 28.68 -1.76
CA VAL A 237 35.50 29.47 -2.87
C VAL A 237 37.01 29.57 -2.64
N THR A 238 37.77 28.69 -3.28
CA THR A 238 39.22 28.82 -3.38
C THR A 238 39.51 29.89 -4.40
N SER A 239 39.82 31.11 -3.93
CA SER A 239 40.51 32.14 -4.71
C SER A 239 42.01 31.85 -4.74
#